data_AF-A0A7C3QVU1-F1
#
_entry.id   AF-A0A7C3QVU1-F1
#
_cell.length_a   1.000
_cell.length_b   1.000
_cell.length_c   1.000
_cell.angle_alpha   90.00
_cell.angle_beta   90.00
_cell.angle_gamma   90.00
#
_symmetry.space_group_name_H-M   'P 1'
#
loop_
_entity.id
_entity.type
_entity.pdbx_description
1 polymer ?
#
loop_
_entity_poly.entity_id
_entity_poly.type
_entity_poly.pdbx_seq_one_letter_code
_entity_poly.pdbx_strand_id
1 'polypeptide(L)'
;MKENAMDFGSILHLRWVRLAFVVIPLCMMGISLIFYLKPRMGRGISGLAVLTASIQAMAALSVVLFFTALRQYLKYKDAHRVVTKSILSEKDLLKGAFRLGRFSSIDTAPNPEHQLDWSENVWMAITADLMDFLDEHPVQANLLGPILDQCEKGVRELLTSDRKGKEDEFSLPLDGILNLVGPIFRDMKRDPEILKLLQVNPSISRRSERVVSASR
;
A
#
# COMPACT_ATOMS: atom_id res chain seq x y z
N MET A 1 -14.64 -34.42 4.39
CA MET A 1 -13.20 -34.50 4.10
C MET A 1 -13.01 -34.17 2.63
N LYS A 2 -12.57 -32.95 2.30
CA LYS A 2 -12.17 -32.56 0.95
C LYS A 2 -10.67 -32.34 1.01
N GLU A 3 -9.95 -33.14 0.26
CA GLU A 3 -8.51 -33.07 0.13
C GLU A 3 -8.06 -31.71 -0.39
N ASN A 4 -6.97 -31.21 0.19
CA ASN A 4 -6.23 -30.06 -0.27
C ASN A 4 -5.68 -30.34 -1.67
N ALA A 5 -6.41 -29.95 -2.70
CA ALA A 5 -5.83 -29.69 -4.00
C ALA A 5 -4.95 -28.44 -3.88
N MET A 6 -3.71 -28.62 -3.39
CA MET A 6 -2.67 -27.62 -3.58
C MET A 6 -2.53 -27.42 -5.08
N ASP A 7 -3.00 -26.27 -5.54
CA ASP A 7 -3.05 -25.89 -6.93
C ASP A 7 -1.64 -25.91 -7.52
N PHE A 8 -1.38 -26.78 -8.51
CA PHE A 8 -0.03 -27.03 -9.06
C PHE A 8 0.67 -25.74 -9.52
N GLY A 9 -0.09 -24.71 -9.91
CA GLY A 9 0.42 -23.38 -10.22
C GLY A 9 1.11 -22.70 -9.03
N SER A 10 0.54 -22.80 -7.83
CA SER A 10 1.10 -22.17 -6.62
C SER A 10 2.46 -22.78 -6.20
N ILE A 11 2.65 -24.09 -6.40
CA ILE A 11 3.91 -24.80 -6.16
C ILE A 11 4.99 -24.40 -7.19
N LEU A 12 4.59 -24.25 -8.46
CA LEU A 12 5.46 -23.74 -9.53
C LEU A 12 5.91 -22.30 -9.24
N HIS A 13 5.02 -21.42 -8.79
CA HIS A 13 5.34 -20.00 -8.53
C HIS A 13 6.24 -19.79 -7.30
N LEU A 14 6.09 -20.57 -6.23
CA LEU A 14 7.01 -20.51 -5.09
C LEU A 14 8.44 -20.94 -5.46
N ARG A 15 8.59 -21.89 -6.39
CA ARG A 15 9.90 -22.30 -6.92
C ARG A 15 10.60 -21.15 -7.65
N TRP A 16 9.87 -20.34 -8.44
CA TRP A 16 10.44 -19.18 -9.13
C TRP A 16 10.87 -18.06 -8.19
N VAL A 17 10.11 -17.81 -7.12
CA VAL A 17 10.50 -16.85 -6.07
C VAL A 17 11.76 -17.31 -5.33
N ARG A 18 11.83 -18.60 -4.95
CA ARG A 18 13.05 -19.19 -4.37
C ARG A 18 14.23 -19.14 -5.33
N LEU A 19 14.00 -19.34 -6.63
CA LEU A 19 15.04 -19.23 -7.66
C LEU A 19 15.58 -17.79 -7.75
N ALA A 20 14.71 -16.77 -7.68
CA ALA A 20 15.12 -15.37 -7.71
C ALA A 20 16.04 -15.02 -6.52
N PHE A 21 15.74 -15.51 -5.31
CA PHE A 21 16.59 -15.34 -4.13
C PHE A 21 17.96 -16.01 -4.23
N VAL A 22 18.11 -17.04 -5.09
CA VAL A 22 19.40 -17.69 -5.36
C VAL A 22 20.14 -16.97 -6.51
N VAL A 23 19.41 -16.55 -7.54
CA VAL A 23 19.97 -15.92 -8.74
C VAL A 23 20.52 -14.53 -8.44
N ILE A 24 19.85 -13.72 -7.59
CA ILE A 24 20.29 -12.35 -7.28
C ILE A 24 21.68 -12.34 -6.59
N PRO A 25 21.94 -13.12 -5.52
CA PRO A 25 23.28 -13.24 -4.95
C PRO A 25 24.31 -13.82 -5.92
N LEU A 26 23.92 -14.78 -6.77
CA LEU A 26 24.81 -15.35 -7.78
C LEU A 26 25.25 -14.30 -8.82
N CYS A 27 24.33 -13.43 -9.24
CA CYS A 27 24.61 -12.30 -10.13
C CYS A 27 25.54 -11.28 -9.45
N MET A 28 25.28 -10.94 -8.18
CA MET A 28 26.17 -10.05 -7.41
C MET A 28 27.58 -10.65 -7.28
N MET A 29 27.68 -11.94 -6.97
CA MET A 29 28.96 -12.65 -6.88
C MET A 29 29.70 -12.69 -8.22
N GLY A 30 28.97 -12.86 -9.33
CA GLY A 30 29.53 -12.77 -10.68
C GLY A 30 30.07 -11.38 -11.02
N ILE A 31 29.35 -10.31 -10.65
CA ILE A 31 29.83 -8.92 -10.82
C ILE A 31 31.08 -8.68 -9.99
N SER A 32 31.08 -9.08 -8.72
CA SER A 32 32.26 -8.98 -7.84
C SER A 32 33.46 -9.75 -8.39
N LEU A 33 33.23 -10.92 -9.00
CA LEU A 33 34.28 -11.72 -9.63
C LEU A 33 34.87 -11.04 -10.88
N ILE A 34 34.04 -10.35 -11.69
CA ILE A 34 34.54 -9.53 -12.81
C ILE A 34 35.44 -8.41 -12.29
N PHE A 35 35.00 -7.66 -11.28
CA PHE A 35 35.78 -6.56 -10.71
C PHE A 35 37.07 -7.06 -10.02
N TYR A 36 37.05 -8.27 -9.44
CA TYR A 36 38.22 -8.89 -8.83
C TYR A 36 39.21 -9.47 -9.86
N LEU A 37 38.75 -9.94 -11.02
CA LEU A 37 39.60 -10.46 -12.11
C LEU A 37 40.16 -9.34 -13.01
N LYS A 38 39.49 -8.19 -13.07
CA LYS A 38 39.89 -6.99 -13.84
C LYS A 38 41.35 -6.52 -13.62
N PRO A 39 41.95 -6.57 -12.41
CA PRO A 39 43.34 -6.17 -12.20
C PRO A 39 44.36 -7.29 -12.43
N ARG A 40 43.96 -8.56 -12.58
CA ARG A 40 44.88 -9.71 -12.58
C ARG A 40 45.09 -10.39 -13.93
N MET A 41 44.17 -10.24 -14.88
CA MET A 41 44.32 -10.84 -16.21
C MET A 41 44.15 -9.76 -17.27
N GLY A 42 45.22 -9.40 -17.96
CA GLY A 42 45.20 -8.54 -19.15
C GLY A 42 44.49 -9.19 -20.35
N ARG A 43 43.26 -9.68 -20.16
CA ARG A 43 42.40 -10.23 -21.22
C ARG A 43 41.67 -9.10 -21.92
N GLY A 44 41.58 -9.19 -23.26
CA GLY A 44 41.05 -8.16 -24.14
C GLY A 44 39.63 -7.70 -23.77
N ILE A 45 39.41 -6.40 -23.96
CA ILE A 45 38.21 -5.60 -23.59
C ILE A 45 36.89 -6.29 -24.00
N SER A 46 36.85 -7.03 -25.11
CA SER A 46 35.65 -7.71 -25.62
C SER A 46 35.16 -8.86 -24.74
N GLY A 47 36.05 -9.65 -24.11
CA GLY A 47 35.64 -10.79 -23.28
C GLY A 47 35.01 -10.36 -21.94
N LEU A 48 35.51 -9.26 -21.37
CA LEU A 48 34.96 -8.66 -20.16
C LEU A 48 33.59 -8.02 -20.47
N ALA A 49 33.47 -7.34 -21.61
CA ALA A 49 32.23 -6.69 -22.04
C ALA A 49 31.06 -7.70 -22.21
N VAL A 50 31.31 -8.85 -22.86
CA VAL A 50 30.29 -9.90 -23.03
C VAL A 50 29.84 -10.48 -21.68
N LEU A 51 30.75 -10.64 -20.73
CA LEU A 51 30.44 -11.18 -19.40
C LEU A 51 29.62 -10.17 -18.58
N THR A 52 30.00 -8.89 -18.63
CA THR A 52 29.22 -7.81 -17.99
C THR A 52 27.81 -7.70 -18.58
N ALA A 53 27.69 -7.73 -19.92
CA ALA A 53 26.40 -7.68 -20.60
C ALA A 53 25.51 -8.88 -20.28
N SER A 54 26.09 -10.08 -20.16
CA SER A 54 25.36 -11.30 -19.78
C SER A 54 24.81 -11.23 -18.36
N ILE A 55 25.61 -10.71 -17.41
CA ILE A 55 25.13 -10.54 -16.03
C ILE A 55 24.07 -9.44 -15.93
N GLN A 56 24.24 -8.33 -16.64
CA GLN A 56 23.23 -7.27 -16.72
C GLN A 56 21.92 -7.79 -17.32
N ALA A 57 21.98 -8.62 -18.37
CA ALA A 57 20.81 -9.26 -18.94
C ALA A 57 20.12 -10.21 -17.94
N MET A 58 20.88 -11.02 -17.20
CA MET A 58 20.32 -11.89 -16.15
C MET A 58 19.71 -11.11 -14.99
N ALA A 59 20.33 -10.00 -14.58
CA ALA A 59 19.81 -9.12 -13.54
C ALA A 59 18.53 -8.42 -13.98
N ALA A 60 18.47 -7.92 -15.22
CA ALA A 60 17.24 -7.35 -15.77
C ALA A 60 16.11 -8.40 -15.83
N LEU A 61 16.43 -9.62 -16.26
CA LEU A 61 15.46 -10.71 -16.33
C LEU A 61 14.97 -11.14 -14.95
N SER A 62 15.84 -11.16 -13.93
CA SER A 62 15.46 -11.51 -12.56
C SER A 62 14.55 -10.46 -11.93
N VAL A 63 14.80 -9.17 -12.19
CA VAL A 63 13.92 -8.06 -11.75
C VAL A 63 12.54 -8.17 -12.39
N VAL A 64 12.47 -8.42 -13.70
CA VAL A 64 11.18 -8.63 -14.40
C VAL A 64 10.44 -9.82 -13.80
N LEU A 65 11.10 -10.97 -13.60
CA LEU A 65 10.48 -12.15 -12.99
C LEU A 65 10.01 -11.86 -11.55
N PHE A 66 10.78 -11.12 -10.77
CA PHE A 66 10.41 -10.72 -9.41
C PHE A 66 9.13 -9.87 -9.40
N PHE A 67 9.05 -8.81 -10.22
CA PHE A 67 7.84 -7.98 -10.30
C PHE A 67 6.63 -8.76 -10.83
N THR A 68 6.85 -9.70 -11.76
CA THR A 68 5.78 -10.55 -12.28
C THR A 68 5.24 -11.50 -11.20
N ALA A 69 6.14 -12.12 -10.43
CA ALA A 69 5.79 -12.98 -9.30
C ALA A 69 5.12 -12.19 -8.17
N LEU A 70 5.63 -10.99 -7.85
CA LEU A 70 5.05 -10.09 -6.86
C LEU A 70 3.63 -9.69 -7.25
N ARG A 71 3.40 -9.31 -8.51
CA ARG A 71 2.07 -8.97 -9.02
C ARG A 71 1.10 -10.15 -8.92
N GLN A 72 1.54 -11.36 -9.22
CA GLN A 72 0.71 -12.56 -9.09
C GLN A 72 0.45 -12.91 -7.62
N TYR A 73 1.43 -12.75 -6.74
CA TYR A 73 1.26 -12.92 -5.31
C TYR A 73 0.27 -11.93 -4.73
N LEU A 74 0.34 -10.65 -5.12
CA LEU A 74 -0.63 -9.63 -4.71
C LEU A 74 -2.04 -10.01 -5.18
N LYS A 75 -2.21 -10.41 -6.45
CA LYS A 75 -3.50 -10.92 -6.95
C LYS A 75 -4.01 -12.14 -6.18
N TYR A 76 -3.14 -13.07 -5.83
CA TYR A 76 -3.49 -14.24 -5.04
C TYR A 76 -3.91 -13.84 -3.62
N LYS A 77 -3.16 -12.92 -2.99
CA LYS A 77 -3.46 -12.37 -1.66
C LYS A 77 -4.82 -11.67 -1.66
N ASP A 78 -5.10 -10.87 -2.68
CA ASP A 78 -6.39 -10.18 -2.84
C ASP A 78 -7.54 -11.19 -3.02
N ALA A 79 -7.35 -12.21 -3.86
CA ALA A 79 -8.34 -13.28 -4.07
C ALA A 79 -8.62 -14.11 -2.80
N HIS A 80 -7.66 -14.19 -1.88
CA HIS A 80 -7.76 -14.91 -0.61
C HIS A 80 -7.97 -13.98 0.60
N ARG A 81 -8.15 -12.68 0.39
CA ARG A 81 -8.50 -11.73 1.46
C ARG A 81 -9.94 -12.02 1.88
N VAL A 82 -10.11 -12.88 2.88
CA VAL A 82 -11.40 -13.05 3.56
C VAL A 82 -11.62 -11.81 4.42
N VAL A 83 -12.23 -10.78 3.83
CA VAL A 83 -12.63 -9.57 4.55
C VAL A 83 -13.73 -9.97 5.53
N THR A 84 -13.35 -10.13 6.80
CA THR A 84 -14.31 -10.44 7.87
C THR A 84 -15.05 -9.16 8.20
N LYS A 85 -16.16 -8.91 7.51
CA LYS A 85 -16.98 -7.72 7.70
C LYS A 85 -17.52 -7.68 9.11
N SER A 86 -17.19 -6.63 9.87
CA SER A 86 -17.68 -6.45 11.24
C SER A 86 -18.37 -5.09 11.36
N ILE A 87 -19.58 -5.12 11.91
CA ILE A 87 -20.37 -3.90 12.14
C ILE A 87 -19.89 -3.32 13.47
N LEU A 88 -19.24 -2.17 13.42
CA LEU A 88 -18.79 -1.43 14.60
C LEU A 88 -19.86 -0.43 15.07
N SER A 89 -19.79 -0.06 16.34
CA SER A 89 -20.58 1.06 16.86
C SER A 89 -20.12 2.36 16.21
N GLU A 90 -21.00 3.36 16.09
CA GLU A 90 -20.65 4.67 15.52
C GLU A 90 -19.46 5.32 16.26
N LYS A 91 -19.40 5.19 17.59
CA LYS A 91 -18.29 5.71 18.39
C LYS A 91 -16.95 5.03 18.05
N ASP A 92 -16.97 3.72 17.86
CA ASP A 92 -15.78 2.96 17.51
C ASP A 92 -15.34 3.22 16.07
N LEU A 93 -16.29 3.43 15.15
CA LEU A 93 -16.01 3.85 13.77
C LEU A 93 -15.29 5.19 13.73
N LEU A 94 -15.82 6.19 14.45
CA LEU A 94 -15.21 7.53 14.50
C LEU A 94 -13.84 7.51 15.19
N LYS A 95 -13.67 6.68 16.23
CA LYS A 95 -12.38 6.47 16.89
C LYS A 95 -11.39 5.76 15.95
N GLY A 96 -11.85 4.79 15.17
CA GLY A 96 -11.07 4.12 14.13
C GLY A 96 -10.59 5.11 13.07
N ALA A 97 -11.51 5.93 12.54
CA ALA A 97 -11.22 6.96 11.56
C ALA A 97 -10.18 7.99 12.04
N PHE A 98 -10.31 8.44 13.29
CA PHE A 98 -9.33 9.31 13.92
C PHE A 98 -7.94 8.64 14.01
N ARG A 99 -7.89 7.36 14.38
CA ARG A 99 -6.63 6.60 14.44
C ARG A 99 -5.98 6.43 13.06
N LEU A 100 -6.76 6.22 12.00
CA LEU A 100 -6.22 6.15 10.63
C LEU A 100 -5.44 7.42 10.30
N GLY A 101 -6.01 8.60 10.57
CA GLY A 101 -5.33 9.86 10.33
C GLY A 101 -4.09 10.04 11.21
N ARG A 102 -4.21 9.74 12.51
CA ARG A 102 -3.14 9.94 13.51
C ARG A 102 -1.91 9.05 13.28
N PHE A 103 -2.09 7.86 12.70
CA PHE A 103 -1.02 6.90 12.48
C PHE A 103 -0.75 6.64 10.99
N SER A 104 -1.19 7.57 10.13
CA SER A 104 -0.94 7.49 8.70
C SER A 104 0.56 7.59 8.41
N SER A 105 1.01 6.82 7.41
CA SER A 105 2.42 6.81 6.98
C SER A 105 2.69 7.94 6.01
N ILE A 106 2.55 9.18 6.48
CA ILE A 106 2.78 10.40 5.69
C ILE A 106 4.04 11.13 6.16
N ASP A 107 4.69 11.82 5.22
CA ASP A 107 5.82 12.69 5.55
C ASP A 107 5.33 13.92 6.33
N THR A 108 5.88 14.15 7.52
CA THR A 108 5.52 15.26 8.41
C THR A 108 6.36 16.52 8.16
N ALA A 109 7.37 16.46 7.28
CA ALA A 109 8.25 17.59 6.95
C ALA A 109 8.49 17.73 5.43
N PRO A 110 7.44 17.99 4.63
CA PRO A 110 7.56 18.12 3.18
C PRO A 110 8.49 19.25 2.76
N ASN A 111 9.22 19.00 1.66
CA ASN A 111 9.97 20.02 0.95
C ASN A 111 9.01 21.02 0.25
N PRO A 112 9.22 22.34 0.39
CA PRO A 112 8.44 23.36 -0.28
C PRO A 112 8.30 23.23 -1.80
N GLU A 113 9.29 22.68 -2.49
CA GLU A 113 9.28 22.52 -3.94
C GLU A 113 8.34 21.40 -4.41
N HIS A 114 8.02 20.45 -3.53
CA HIS A 114 7.28 19.22 -3.83
C HIS A 114 5.91 19.15 -3.14
N GLN A 115 5.25 20.31 -2.90
CA GLN A 115 3.96 20.38 -2.22
C GLN A 115 2.84 19.60 -2.92
N LEU A 116 2.83 19.60 -4.27
CA LEU A 116 1.84 18.86 -5.06
C LEU A 116 2.05 17.36 -4.90
N ASP A 117 3.29 16.89 -5.08
CA ASP A 117 3.66 15.48 -4.92
C ASP A 117 3.34 15.00 -3.49
N TRP A 118 3.63 15.83 -2.48
CA TRP A 118 3.29 15.52 -1.10
C TRP A 118 1.77 15.40 -0.90
N SER A 119 0.99 16.34 -1.44
CA SER A 119 -0.47 16.31 -1.31
C SER A 119 -1.07 15.08 -1.97
N GLU A 120 -0.55 14.69 -3.13
CA GLU A 120 -0.95 13.46 -3.84
C GLU A 120 -0.57 12.21 -3.04
N ASN A 121 0.64 12.14 -2.49
CA ASN A 121 1.08 11.02 -1.65
C ASN A 121 0.22 10.87 -0.39
N VAL A 122 -0.08 11.98 0.28
CA VAL A 122 -0.98 12.00 1.45
C VAL A 122 -2.38 11.55 1.06
N TRP A 123 -2.89 12.03 -0.07
CA TRP A 123 -4.18 11.61 -0.60
C TRP A 123 -4.20 10.10 -0.88
N MET A 124 -3.18 9.56 -1.56
CA MET A 124 -3.08 8.14 -1.87
C MET A 124 -3.00 7.27 -0.61
N ALA A 125 -2.15 7.65 0.34
CA ALA A 125 -1.95 6.90 1.58
C ALA A 125 -3.23 6.83 2.40
N ILE A 126 -3.87 7.98 2.62
CA ILE A 126 -5.12 8.05 3.40
C ILE A 126 -6.26 7.35 2.67
N THR A 127 -6.36 7.50 1.35
CA THR A 127 -7.44 6.87 0.57
C THR A 127 -7.31 5.35 0.59
N ALA A 128 -6.10 4.80 0.45
CA ALA A 128 -5.88 3.36 0.54
C ALA A 128 -6.31 2.80 1.90
N ASP A 129 -5.86 3.43 3.00
CA ASP A 129 -6.19 3.02 4.36
C ASP A 129 -7.70 3.18 4.66
N LEU A 130 -8.31 4.25 4.15
CA LEU A 130 -9.75 4.50 4.30
C LEU A 130 -10.59 3.48 3.54
N MET A 131 -10.22 3.14 2.30
CA MET A 131 -10.95 2.14 1.51
C MET A 131 -10.91 0.77 2.17
N ASP A 132 -9.75 0.37 2.68
CA ASP A 132 -9.60 -0.88 3.45
C ASP A 132 -10.49 -0.87 4.71
N PHE A 133 -10.50 0.25 5.44
CA PHE A 133 -11.35 0.41 6.62
C PHE A 133 -12.84 0.35 6.30
N LEU A 134 -13.29 1.00 5.22
CA LEU A 134 -14.69 1.00 4.79
C LEU A 134 -15.15 -0.36 4.23
N ASP A 135 -14.25 -1.14 3.63
CA ASP A 135 -14.56 -2.50 3.16
C ASP A 135 -14.67 -3.49 4.34
N GLU A 136 -13.82 -3.34 5.36
CA GLU A 136 -13.87 -4.11 6.61
C GLU A 136 -15.08 -3.75 7.47
N HIS A 137 -15.47 -2.47 7.47
CA HIS A 137 -16.57 -1.92 8.26
C HIS A 137 -17.56 -1.16 7.39
N PRO A 138 -18.62 -1.82 6.88
CA PRO A 138 -19.59 -1.15 6.02
C PRO A 138 -20.32 -0.04 6.78
N VAL A 139 -20.31 1.17 6.20
CA VAL A 139 -20.87 2.38 6.83
C VAL A 139 -21.99 2.97 5.99
N GLN A 140 -22.97 3.59 6.66
CA GLN A 140 -24.01 4.36 5.99
C GLN A 140 -23.43 5.66 5.39
N ALA A 141 -23.98 6.11 4.25
CA ALA A 141 -23.48 7.27 3.51
C ALA A 141 -23.49 8.59 4.31
N ASN A 142 -24.42 8.74 5.25
CA ASN A 142 -24.52 9.90 6.15
C ASN A 142 -23.33 10.02 7.13
N LEU A 143 -22.62 8.92 7.41
CA LEU A 143 -21.50 8.88 8.35
C LEU A 143 -20.14 9.15 7.67
N LEU A 144 -20.09 9.22 6.33
CA LEU A 144 -18.85 9.52 5.61
C LEU A 144 -18.27 10.89 6.00
N GLY A 145 -19.11 11.93 6.06
CA GLY A 145 -18.68 13.28 6.45
C GLY A 145 -18.00 13.28 7.82
N PRO A 146 -18.69 12.78 8.87
CA PRO A 146 -18.10 12.62 10.20
C PRO A 146 -16.81 11.78 10.24
N ILE A 147 -16.72 10.69 9.46
CA ILE A 147 -15.53 9.84 9.38
C ILE A 147 -14.34 10.62 8.81
N LEU A 148 -14.55 11.30 7.68
CA LEU A 148 -13.51 12.10 7.03
C LEU A 148 -13.07 13.27 7.92
N ASP A 149 -14.00 13.91 8.63
CA ASP A 149 -13.68 14.99 9.57
C ASP A 149 -12.85 14.48 10.76
N GLN A 150 -13.09 13.25 11.24
CA GLN A 150 -12.27 12.64 12.28
C GLN A 150 -10.90 12.21 11.77
N CYS A 151 -10.83 11.69 10.55
CA CYS A 151 -9.56 11.35 9.90
C CYS A 151 -8.71 12.62 9.68
N GLU A 152 -9.31 13.71 9.20
CA GLU A 152 -8.65 15.01 9.05
C GLU A 152 -8.09 15.51 10.40
N LYS A 153 -8.87 15.41 11.47
CA LYS A 153 -8.39 15.76 12.82
C LYS A 153 -7.20 14.91 13.25
N GLY A 154 -7.22 13.61 12.96
CA GLY A 154 -6.11 12.70 13.23
C GLY A 154 -4.83 13.12 12.50
N VAL A 155 -4.93 13.44 11.21
CA VAL A 155 -3.78 13.92 10.39
C VAL A 155 -3.23 15.24 10.93
N ARG A 156 -4.10 16.20 11.26
CA ARG A 156 -3.68 17.47 11.87
C ARG A 156 -2.96 17.25 13.21
N GLU A 157 -3.42 16.30 14.03
CA GLU A 157 -2.74 15.96 15.28
C GLU A 157 -1.39 15.27 15.05
N LEU A 158 -1.28 14.39 14.05
CA LEU A 158 0.00 13.80 13.66
C LEU A 158 1.01 14.89 13.28
N LEU A 159 0.65 15.78 12.35
CA LEU A 159 1.53 16.85 11.88
C LEU A 159 1.97 17.80 12.99
N THR A 160 1.05 18.15 13.91
CA THR A 160 1.35 19.05 15.03
C THR A 160 2.18 18.37 16.12
N SER A 161 1.92 17.10 16.43
CA SER A 161 2.64 16.37 17.47
C SER A 161 4.07 16.03 17.07
N ASP A 162 4.29 15.62 15.81
CA ASP A 162 5.58 15.15 15.32
C ASP A 162 6.55 16.29 14.99
N ARG A 163 6.00 17.47 14.65
CA ARG A 163 6.76 18.72 14.43
C ARG A 163 6.95 19.58 15.67
N LYS A 164 6.36 19.21 16.81
CA LYS A 164 6.48 20.01 18.04
C LYS A 164 7.95 20.09 18.47
N GLY A 165 8.58 21.24 18.22
CA GLY A 165 9.99 21.49 18.54
C GLY A 165 11.01 21.08 17.46
N LYS A 166 10.56 20.74 16.25
CA LYS A 166 11.42 20.50 15.08
C LYS A 166 11.08 21.52 13.99
N GLU A 167 11.70 22.68 14.05
CA GLU A 167 11.70 23.62 12.92
C GLU A 167 12.89 23.25 12.04
N ASP A 168 12.60 22.72 10.86
CA ASP A 168 13.60 22.40 9.85
C ASP A 168 13.54 23.48 8.76
N GLU A 169 14.64 24.21 8.56
CA GLU A 169 14.74 25.39 7.69
C GLU A 169 14.42 25.07 6.22
N PHE A 170 14.60 23.80 5.82
CA PHE A 170 14.38 23.32 4.45
C PHE A 170 12.98 22.75 4.21
N SER A 171 12.10 22.85 5.19
CA SER A 171 10.77 22.23 5.16
C SER A 171 9.66 23.27 5.19
N LEU A 172 8.48 22.92 4.66
CA LEU A 172 7.35 23.82 4.67
C LEU A 172 6.95 24.19 6.11
N PRO A 173 6.60 25.45 6.45
CA PRO A 173 6.11 25.79 7.78
C PRO A 173 4.86 25.00 8.15
N LEU A 174 4.66 24.69 9.45
CA LEU A 174 3.53 23.87 9.91
C LEU A 174 2.18 24.42 9.44
N ASP A 175 1.98 25.74 9.49
CA ASP A 175 0.76 26.38 9.00
C ASP A 175 0.55 26.16 7.49
N GLY A 176 1.63 26.20 6.71
CA GLY A 176 1.61 25.87 5.28
C GLY A 176 1.13 24.45 5.05
N ILE A 177 1.64 23.48 5.82
CA ILE A 177 1.28 22.07 5.68
C ILE A 177 -0.19 21.86 6.07
N LEU A 178 -0.63 22.44 7.18
CA LEU A 178 -2.01 22.34 7.66
C LEU A 178 -3.03 22.96 6.69
N ASN A 179 -2.61 23.95 5.90
CA ASN A 179 -3.44 24.54 4.85
C ASN A 179 -3.63 23.60 3.64
N LEU A 180 -2.68 22.69 3.38
CA LEU A 180 -2.78 21.69 2.31
C LEU A 180 -3.71 20.52 2.69
N VAL A 181 -3.86 20.22 3.98
CA VAL A 181 -4.69 19.10 4.46
C VAL A 181 -6.17 19.29 4.11
N GLY A 182 -6.73 20.49 4.33
CA GLY A 182 -8.16 20.75 4.09
C GLY A 182 -8.63 20.46 2.66
N PRO A 183 -7.93 20.94 1.62
CA PRO A 183 -8.19 20.57 0.23
C PRO A 183 -8.22 19.06 -0.03
N ILE A 184 -7.25 18.29 0.49
CA ILE A 184 -7.17 16.83 0.29
C ILE A 184 -8.45 16.13 0.73
N PHE A 185 -8.94 16.42 1.94
CA PHE A 185 -10.16 15.81 2.46
C PHE A 185 -11.44 16.31 1.76
N ARG A 186 -11.41 17.52 1.19
CA ARG A 186 -12.51 18.03 0.35
C ARG A 186 -12.62 17.26 -0.96
N ASP A 187 -11.48 16.90 -1.55
CA ASP A 187 -11.43 16.14 -2.79
C ASP A 187 -11.83 14.67 -2.56
N MET A 188 -11.41 14.06 -1.45
CA MET A 188 -11.88 12.72 -1.03
C MET A 188 -13.39 12.65 -0.85
N LYS A 189 -14.05 13.69 -0.33
CA LYS A 189 -15.52 13.74 -0.20
C LYS A 189 -16.24 13.62 -1.55
N ARG A 190 -15.56 13.91 -2.66
CA ARG A 190 -16.10 13.90 -4.02
C ARG A 190 -15.61 12.71 -4.84
N ASP A 191 -14.77 11.86 -4.26
CA ASP A 191 -14.17 10.73 -4.98
C ASP A 191 -15.24 9.67 -5.31
N PRO A 192 -15.44 9.34 -6.60
CA PRO A 192 -16.41 8.33 -7.00
C PRO A 192 -16.13 6.92 -6.45
N GLU A 193 -14.88 6.54 -6.22
CA GLU A 193 -14.52 5.22 -5.67
C GLU A 193 -14.89 5.10 -4.18
N ILE A 194 -14.61 6.13 -3.38
CA ILE A 194 -15.05 6.19 -1.98
C ILE A 194 -16.58 6.17 -1.91
N LEU A 195 -17.25 6.92 -2.79
CA LEU A 195 -18.72 6.97 -2.85
C LEU A 195 -19.34 5.64 -3.28
N LYS A 196 -18.70 4.87 -4.17
CA LYS A 196 -19.14 3.52 -4.56
C LYS A 196 -19.15 2.56 -3.37
N LEU A 197 -18.13 2.59 -2.51
CA LEU A 197 -18.06 1.73 -1.32
C LEU A 197 -19.22 1.98 -0.35
N LEU A 198 -19.74 3.21 -0.29
CA LEU A 198 -20.90 3.56 0.54
C LEU A 198 -22.23 3.07 -0.02
N GLN A 199 -22.34 2.87 -1.33
CA GLN A 199 -23.57 2.43 -2.00
C GLN A 199 -23.72 0.89 -2.01
N VAL A 200 -22.66 0.16 -1.69
CA VAL A 200 -22.64 -1.32 -1.76
C VAL A 200 -22.75 -1.91 -0.35
N ASN A 201 -23.95 -1.87 0.26
CA ASN A 201 -24.49 -3.00 1.07
C ASN A 201 -25.97 -2.82 1.51
N PRO A 202 -26.94 -2.76 0.58
CA PRO A 202 -28.34 -3.01 0.92
C PRO A 202 -28.66 -4.51 1.13
N SER A 203 -27.74 -5.44 0.83
CA SER A 203 -28.01 -6.89 0.81
C SER A 203 -27.83 -7.61 2.16
N ILE A 204 -27.13 -7.00 3.13
CA ILE A 204 -26.95 -7.61 4.47
C ILE A 204 -28.19 -7.41 5.36
N SER A 205 -29.00 -6.37 5.12
CA SER A 205 -30.23 -6.12 5.88
C SER A 205 -31.32 -7.19 5.65
N ARG A 206 -31.41 -7.76 4.44
CA ARG A 206 -32.51 -8.70 4.10
C ARG A 206 -32.30 -10.15 4.54
N ARG A 207 -31.11 -10.54 5.00
CA ARG A 207 -30.85 -11.93 5.42
C ARG A 207 -31.10 -12.15 6.91
N SER A 208 -31.04 -11.10 7.74
CA SER A 208 -31.36 -11.18 9.16
C SER A 208 -32.88 -11.20 9.42
N GLU A 209 -33.66 -10.46 8.63
CA GLU A 209 -35.13 -10.43 8.80
C GLU A 209 -35.84 -11.72 8.36
N ARG A 210 -35.27 -12.50 7.43
CA ARG A 210 -35.87 -13.78 6.99
C ARG A 210 -35.66 -14.93 7.96
N VAL A 211 -34.70 -14.85 8.88
CA VAL A 211 -34.49 -15.91 9.88
C VAL A 211 -35.45 -15.75 11.06
N VAL A 212 -35.89 -14.53 11.35
CA VAL A 212 -36.85 -14.25 12.44
C VAL A 212 -38.30 -14.51 12.01
N SER A 213 -38.65 -14.34 10.73
CA SER A 213 -40.00 -14.61 10.24
C SER A 213 -40.30 -16.09 9.93
N ALA A 214 -39.28 -16.96 9.88
CA ALA A 214 -39.43 -18.39 9.67
C ALA A 214 -39.55 -19.20 10.99
N SER A 215 -39.59 -18.53 12.14
CA SER A 215 -39.69 -19.16 13.47
C SER A 215 -40.97 -18.78 14.23
N ARG A 216 -42.05 -18.44 13.52
CA ARG A 216 -43.40 -18.26 14.10
C ARG A 216 -44.39 -19.20 13.44
#